data_AF-A0A944V4N4-F1
#
_entry.id   AF-A0A944V4N4-F1
#
_cell.length_a   1.000
_cell.length_b   1.000
_cell.length_c   1.000
_cell.angle_alpha   90.00
_cell.angle_beta   90.00
_cell.angle_gamma   90.00
#
_symmetry.space_group_name_H-M   'P 1'
#
loop_
_entity.id
_entity.type
_entity.pdbx_description
1 polymer ?
#
loop_
_entity_poly.entity_id
_entity_poly.type
_entity_poly.pdbx_seq_one_letter_code
_entity_poly.pdbx_strand_id
1 'polypeptide(L)'
;MKKIIIVAAMIMTVLSLFAENSFSETMNMITAEYLKIKDTLAYDKTENVQENAKSILELTKKLNTTNIIGEYKDYFEDLPSKIFVAAKDLSKAKNIKSMREAFNDLSKPMAMWATIVKPSGINVAYCSMAPGSWLQTGQEILNPYYGASMLNCGEIVSEGAEEKHACTSECDHEEIID
;
A
#
# COMPACT_ATOMS: atom_id res chain seq x y z
N MET A 1 -30.11 50.48 -37.53
CA MET A 1 -30.58 49.14 -37.14
C MET A 1 -29.37 48.31 -36.72
N LYS A 2 -29.36 47.86 -35.46
CA LYS A 2 -28.28 47.11 -34.76
C LYS A 2 -27.95 45.79 -35.45
N LYS A 3 -26.67 45.41 -35.55
CA LYS A 3 -26.12 44.04 -35.34
C LYS A 3 -24.63 44.17 -34.95
N ILE A 4 -24.35 44.34 -33.66
CA ILE A 4 -23.94 43.31 -32.70
C ILE A 4 -22.51 42.80 -32.99
N ILE A 5 -21.60 43.37 -32.22
CA ILE A 5 -20.21 42.95 -32.00
C ILE A 5 -20.26 41.64 -31.21
N ILE A 6 -19.67 40.56 -31.73
CA ILE A 6 -19.38 39.35 -30.95
C ILE A 6 -17.88 39.30 -30.74
N VAL A 7 -17.43 39.85 -29.61
CA VAL A 7 -16.11 39.55 -29.05
C VAL A 7 -16.20 38.11 -28.54
N ALA A 8 -15.65 37.18 -29.31
CA ALA A 8 -15.45 35.81 -28.84
C ALA A 8 -14.37 35.84 -27.76
N ALA A 9 -14.80 36.06 -26.52
CA ALA A 9 -14.00 35.78 -25.34
C ALA A 9 -13.70 34.27 -25.37
N MET A 10 -12.50 33.94 -25.81
CA MET A 10 -11.91 32.61 -25.69
C MET A 10 -11.71 32.36 -24.20
N ILE A 11 -12.78 31.90 -23.55
CA ILE A 11 -12.73 31.32 -22.21
C ILE A 11 -11.90 30.06 -22.36
N MET A 12 -10.58 30.19 -22.19
CA MET A 12 -9.72 29.10 -21.77
C MET A 12 -10.16 28.76 -20.34
N THR A 13 -11.29 28.05 -20.21
CA THR A 13 -11.52 27.22 -19.04
C THR A 13 -10.35 26.26 -19.00
N VAL A 14 -9.38 26.56 -18.15
CA VAL A 14 -8.42 25.57 -17.67
C VAL A 14 -9.28 24.50 -17.03
N LEU A 15 -9.59 23.45 -17.80
CA LEU A 15 -10.10 22.22 -17.25
C LEU A 15 -8.92 21.66 -16.47
N SER A 16 -8.80 22.10 -15.21
CA SER A 16 -7.90 21.47 -14.26
C SER A 16 -8.35 20.01 -14.23
N LEU A 17 -7.63 19.17 -14.96
CA LEU A 17 -7.69 17.73 -14.85
C LEU A 17 -7.23 17.42 -13.42
N PHE A 18 -8.15 17.47 -12.47
CA PHE A 18 -7.96 16.74 -11.23
C PHE A 18 -8.05 15.28 -11.63
N ALA A 19 -6.92 14.70 -12.02
CA ALA A 19 -6.75 13.26 -11.96
C ALA A 19 -6.90 12.91 -10.46
N GLU A 20 -8.12 12.58 -10.04
CA GLU A 20 -8.29 11.90 -8.77
C GLU A 20 -7.63 10.54 -8.92
N ASN A 21 -6.50 10.34 -8.24
CA ASN A 21 -5.88 9.02 -8.16
C ASN A 21 -6.92 8.04 -7.62
N SER A 22 -7.06 6.90 -8.29
CA SER A 22 -7.96 5.86 -7.80
C SER A 22 -7.54 5.39 -6.41
N PHE A 23 -8.48 4.82 -5.66
CA PHE A 23 -8.18 4.18 -4.37
C PHE A 23 -7.01 3.19 -4.49
N SER A 24 -7.05 2.34 -5.51
CA SER A 24 -6.01 1.33 -5.76
C SER A 24 -4.66 1.96 -6.06
N GLU A 25 -4.61 2.99 -6.91
CA GLU A 25 -3.36 3.69 -7.24
C GLU A 25 -2.74 4.34 -5.99
N THR A 26 -3.55 5.02 -5.19
CA THR A 26 -3.08 5.66 -3.95
C THR A 26 -2.59 4.62 -2.94
N MET A 27 -3.31 3.50 -2.78
CA MET A 27 -2.88 2.40 -1.92
C MET A 27 -1.59 1.73 -2.40
N ASN A 28 -1.37 1.63 -3.71
CA ASN A 28 -0.11 1.10 -4.26
C ASN A 28 1.06 2.03 -3.90
N MET A 29 0.88 3.35 -4.01
CA MET A 29 1.89 4.33 -3.59
C MET A 29 2.16 4.26 -2.08
N ILE A 30 1.12 4.15 -1.26
CA ILE A 30 1.26 3.98 0.20
C ILE A 30 2.01 2.68 0.51
N THR A 31 1.67 1.59 -0.16
CA THR A 31 2.29 0.26 0.04
C THR A 31 3.76 0.28 -0.34
N ALA A 32 4.13 0.97 -1.43
CA ALA A 32 5.53 1.12 -1.82
C ALA A 32 6.37 1.83 -0.75
N GLU A 33 5.85 2.91 -0.15
CA GLU A 33 6.51 3.60 0.96
C GLU A 33 6.54 2.75 2.24
N TYR A 34 5.46 2.02 2.52
CA TYR A 34 5.37 1.09 3.65
C TYR A 34 6.42 -0.02 3.58
N LEU A 35 6.62 -0.63 2.40
CA LEU A 35 7.58 -1.71 2.22
C LEU A 35 9.04 -1.24 2.42
N LYS A 36 9.37 -0.01 1.99
CA LYS A 36 10.68 0.59 2.27
C LYS A 36 10.96 0.72 3.77
N ILE A 37 9.94 1.09 4.55
CA ILE A 37 10.03 1.15 6.01
C ILE A 37 10.19 -0.26 6.58
N LYS A 38 9.35 -1.21 6.14
CA LYS A 38 9.37 -2.61 6.57
C LYS A 38 10.76 -3.20 6.40
N ASP A 39 11.33 -3.10 5.21
CA ASP A 39 12.64 -3.67 4.88
C ASP A 39 13.75 -3.01 5.68
N THR A 40 13.73 -1.68 5.80
CA THR A 40 14.68 -0.94 6.64
C THR A 40 14.66 -1.45 8.09
N LEU A 41 13.47 -1.55 8.70
CA LEU A 41 13.35 -2.00 10.09
C LEU A 41 13.72 -3.48 10.29
N ALA A 42 13.51 -4.33 9.28
CA ALA A 42 13.92 -5.73 9.31
C ALA A 42 15.45 -5.89 9.39
N TYR A 43 16.22 -4.94 8.86
CA TYR A 43 17.69 -4.96 8.92
C TYR A 43 18.27 -4.10 10.07
N ASP A 44 17.50 -3.84 11.12
CA ASP A 44 17.89 -3.00 12.27
C ASP A 44 18.33 -1.57 11.89
N LYS A 45 17.84 -1.08 10.76
CA LYS A 45 18.15 0.24 10.21
C LYS A 45 17.04 1.23 10.49
N THR A 46 17.34 2.52 10.39
CA THR A 46 16.38 3.62 10.67
C THR A 46 16.38 4.73 9.62
N GLU A 47 17.25 4.61 8.63
CA GLU A 47 17.44 5.57 7.56
C GLU A 47 16.13 5.75 6.77
N ASN A 48 15.74 7.00 6.54
CA ASN A 48 14.54 7.38 5.78
C ASN A 48 13.19 6.92 6.37
N VAL A 49 13.14 6.19 7.50
CA VAL A 49 11.87 5.72 8.09
C VAL A 49 10.89 6.88 8.34
N GLN A 50 11.38 8.00 8.87
CA GLN A 50 10.54 9.17 9.13
C GLN A 50 10.09 9.84 7.83
N GLU A 51 10.96 9.89 6.83
CA GLU A 51 10.71 10.47 5.51
C GLU A 51 9.65 9.66 4.75
N ASN A 52 9.81 8.33 4.67
CA ASN A 52 8.82 7.45 4.07
C ASN A 52 7.47 7.52 4.82
N ALA A 53 7.48 7.61 6.16
CA ALA A 53 6.25 7.80 6.93
C ALA A 53 5.56 9.15 6.61
N LYS A 54 6.32 10.23 6.39
CA LYS A 54 5.77 11.51 5.91
C LYS A 54 5.19 11.38 4.51
N SER A 55 5.82 10.61 3.62
CA SER A 55 5.24 10.32 2.30
C SER A 55 3.89 9.63 2.43
N ILE A 56 3.79 8.61 3.29
CA ILE A 56 2.51 7.92 3.58
C ILE A 56 1.46 8.90 4.09
N LEU A 57 1.82 9.83 4.98
CA LEU A 57 0.89 10.86 5.47
C LEU A 57 0.30 11.70 4.34
N GLU A 58 1.15 12.20 3.45
CA GLU A 58 0.70 13.04 2.34
C GLU A 58 -0.13 12.26 1.31
N LEU A 59 0.22 10.99 1.06
CA LEU A 59 -0.56 10.10 0.20
C LEU A 59 -1.93 9.78 0.81
N THR A 60 -1.99 9.54 2.11
CA THR A 60 -3.22 9.19 2.82
C THR A 60 -4.26 10.31 2.77
N LYS A 61 -3.83 11.58 2.74
CA LYS A 61 -4.74 12.72 2.54
C LYS A 61 -5.46 12.70 1.18
N LYS A 62 -4.92 11.96 0.20
CA LYS A 62 -5.49 11.81 -1.14
C LYS A 62 -6.28 10.51 -1.29
N LEU A 63 -6.32 9.66 -0.26
CA LEU A 63 -6.97 8.36 -0.30
C LEU A 63 -8.50 8.54 -0.25
N ASN A 64 -9.14 8.47 -1.42
CA ASN A 64 -10.58 8.62 -1.58
C ASN A 64 -11.29 7.27 -1.42
N THR A 65 -12.24 7.18 -0.49
CA THR A 65 -13.02 5.97 -0.18
C THR A 65 -14.51 6.11 -0.54
N THR A 66 -14.93 7.24 -1.11
CA THR A 66 -16.33 7.61 -1.37
C THR A 66 -17.07 6.61 -2.26
N ASN A 67 -16.36 5.94 -3.16
CA ASN A 67 -16.93 4.99 -4.12
C ASN A 67 -16.88 3.53 -3.65
N ILE A 68 -16.45 3.28 -2.41
CA ILE A 68 -16.39 1.93 -1.86
C ILE A 68 -17.75 1.55 -1.28
N ILE A 69 -18.28 0.42 -1.76
CA ILE A 69 -19.57 -0.13 -1.36
C ILE A 69 -19.42 -1.62 -0.98
N GLY A 70 -20.42 -2.18 -0.30
CA GLY A 70 -20.47 -3.60 0.04
C GLY A 70 -20.06 -3.91 1.48
N GLU A 71 -19.78 -5.19 1.74
CA GLU A 71 -19.59 -5.76 3.09
C GLU A 71 -18.49 -5.08 3.91
N TYR A 72 -17.44 -4.59 3.25
CA TYR A 72 -16.26 -3.99 3.90
C TYR A 72 -16.27 -2.46 3.89
N LYS A 73 -17.38 -1.82 3.51
CA LYS A 73 -17.46 -0.35 3.38
C LYS A 73 -16.97 0.38 4.63
N ASP A 74 -17.51 0.04 5.80
CA ASP A 74 -17.19 0.74 7.05
C ASP A 74 -15.70 0.60 7.43
N TYR A 75 -15.10 -0.54 7.08
CA TYR A 75 -13.67 -0.74 7.26
C TYR A 75 -12.86 0.21 6.37
N PHE A 76 -13.23 0.33 5.10
CA PHE A 76 -12.53 1.20 4.16
C PHE A 76 -12.77 2.69 4.44
N GLU A 77 -13.93 3.07 4.98
CA GLU A 77 -14.19 4.45 5.43
C GLU A 77 -13.22 4.90 6.53
N ASP A 78 -12.91 4.00 7.47
CA ASP A 78 -11.96 4.26 8.55
C ASP A 78 -10.48 4.18 8.12
N LEU A 79 -10.19 3.48 7.02
CA LEU A 79 -8.83 3.12 6.61
C LEU A 79 -7.90 4.35 6.49
N PRO A 80 -8.28 5.47 5.83
CA PRO A 80 -7.43 6.65 5.74
C PRO A 80 -7.07 7.21 7.11
N SER A 81 -8.03 7.28 8.04
CA SER A 81 -7.78 7.81 9.39
C SER A 81 -6.78 6.95 10.15
N LYS A 82 -6.94 5.62 10.09
CA LYS A 82 -6.05 4.66 10.76
C LYS A 82 -4.61 4.72 10.21
N ILE A 83 -4.45 4.73 8.89
CA ILE A 83 -3.13 4.88 8.25
C ILE A 83 -2.51 6.24 8.62
N PHE A 84 -3.29 7.33 8.57
CA PHE A 84 -2.81 8.67 8.85
C PHE A 84 -2.28 8.81 10.28
N VAL A 85 -3.01 8.32 11.28
CA VAL A 85 -2.58 8.40 12.69
C VAL A 85 -1.28 7.63 12.90
N ALA A 86 -1.21 6.38 12.44
CA ALA A 86 -0.02 5.56 12.63
C ALA A 86 1.21 6.10 11.89
N ALA A 87 1.04 6.55 10.63
CA ALA A 87 2.12 7.19 9.88
C ALA A 87 2.58 8.50 10.53
N LYS A 88 1.68 9.24 11.21
CA LYS A 88 2.01 10.47 11.93
C LYS A 88 2.91 10.17 13.11
N ASP A 89 2.58 9.15 13.89
CA ASP A 89 3.37 8.76 15.04
C ASP A 89 4.73 8.21 14.62
N LEU A 90 4.76 7.39 13.57
CA LEU A 90 6.00 6.88 12.98
C LEU A 90 6.91 8.01 12.45
N SER A 91 6.33 9.03 11.82
CA SER A 91 7.10 10.19 11.34
C SER A 91 7.78 10.98 12.46
N LYS A 92 7.29 10.84 13.70
CA LYS A 92 7.82 11.54 14.89
C LYS A 92 8.73 10.66 15.74
N ALA A 93 8.69 9.35 15.56
CA ALA A 93 9.52 8.39 16.28
C ALA A 93 11.02 8.75 16.19
N LYS A 94 11.76 8.57 17.29
CA LYS A 94 13.14 9.07 17.41
C LYS A 94 14.19 7.98 17.50
N ASN A 95 13.78 6.77 17.83
CA ASN A 95 14.66 5.62 17.94
C ASN A 95 13.97 4.37 17.40
N ILE A 96 14.76 3.33 17.11
CA ILE A 96 14.29 2.10 16.47
C ILE A 96 13.15 1.43 17.24
N LYS A 97 13.17 1.46 18.57
CA LYS A 97 12.10 0.90 19.40
C LYS A 97 10.77 1.63 19.13
N SER A 98 10.77 2.96 19.21
CA SER A 98 9.59 3.77 18.91
C SER A 98 9.15 3.65 17.44
N MET A 99 10.08 3.43 16.51
CA MET A 99 9.74 3.22 15.10
C MET A 99 9.05 1.88 14.88
N ARG A 100 9.51 0.81 15.53
CA ARG A 100 8.91 -0.52 15.47
C ARG A 100 7.52 -0.56 16.08
N GLU A 101 7.33 0.11 17.21
CA GLU A 101 6.02 0.26 17.86
C GLU A 101 5.04 0.97 16.92
N ALA A 102 5.40 2.15 16.40
CA ALA A 102 4.54 2.89 15.48
C ALA A 102 4.34 2.17 14.13
N PHE A 103 5.35 1.42 13.66
CA PHE A 103 5.21 0.59 12.46
C PHE A 103 4.25 -0.59 12.68
N ASN A 104 4.22 -1.20 13.87
CA ASN A 104 3.23 -2.22 14.21
C ASN A 104 1.81 -1.66 14.18
N ASP A 105 1.61 -0.42 14.64
CA ASP A 105 0.31 0.24 14.51
C ASP A 105 -0.06 0.54 13.06
N LEU A 106 0.93 0.93 12.23
CA LEU A 106 0.72 1.14 10.79
C LEU A 106 0.45 -0.17 10.04
N SER A 107 1.04 -1.28 10.48
CA SER A 107 0.91 -2.57 9.80
C SER A 107 -0.49 -3.19 9.95
N LYS A 108 -1.22 -2.88 11.02
CA LYS A 108 -2.59 -3.38 11.26
C LYS A 108 -3.58 -2.99 10.15
N PRO A 109 -3.80 -1.70 9.82
CA PRO A 109 -4.67 -1.32 8.73
C PRO A 109 -4.15 -1.79 7.37
N MET A 110 -2.83 -1.83 7.16
CA MET A 110 -2.25 -2.31 5.90
C MET A 110 -2.46 -3.81 5.69
N ALA A 111 -2.27 -4.63 6.72
CA ALA A 111 -2.50 -6.07 6.69
C ALA A 111 -3.98 -6.39 6.45
N MET A 112 -4.90 -5.71 7.14
CA MET A 112 -6.32 -5.93 6.94
C MET A 112 -6.79 -5.51 5.53
N TRP A 113 -6.26 -4.40 4.98
CA TRP A 113 -6.49 -4.03 3.57
C TRP A 113 -6.01 -5.13 2.62
N ALA A 114 -4.78 -5.63 2.80
CA ALA A 114 -4.21 -6.65 1.91
C ALA A 114 -4.94 -8.00 2.02
N THR A 115 -5.43 -8.38 3.19
CA THR A 115 -6.25 -9.60 3.37
C THR A 115 -7.57 -9.52 2.60
N ILE A 116 -8.20 -8.34 2.56
CA ILE A 116 -9.48 -8.13 1.85
C ILE A 116 -9.25 -7.99 0.34
N VAL A 117 -8.30 -7.15 -0.06
CA VAL A 117 -8.10 -6.75 -1.46
C VAL A 117 -7.22 -7.74 -2.24
N LYS A 118 -6.33 -8.45 -1.54
CA LYS A 118 -5.32 -9.36 -2.11
C LYS A 118 -4.54 -8.73 -3.27
N PRO A 119 -3.86 -7.59 -3.05
CA PRO A 119 -3.09 -6.93 -4.10
C PRO A 119 -2.00 -7.87 -4.66
N SER A 120 -1.78 -7.79 -5.97
CA SER A 120 -0.78 -8.63 -6.64
C SER A 120 0.62 -8.45 -6.03
N GLY A 121 1.32 -9.56 -5.80
CA GLY A 121 2.69 -9.57 -5.30
C GLY A 121 2.88 -9.12 -3.85
N ILE A 122 1.80 -8.90 -3.10
CA ILE A 122 1.84 -8.48 -1.69
C ILE A 122 1.31 -9.59 -0.79
N ASN A 123 2.18 -10.13 0.05
CA ASN A 123 1.85 -11.14 1.03
C ASN A 123 1.64 -10.51 2.41
N VAL A 124 0.76 -11.11 3.21
CA VAL A 124 0.62 -10.84 4.64
C VAL A 124 1.36 -11.92 5.41
N ALA A 125 2.35 -11.53 6.19
CA ALA A 125 3.08 -12.40 7.09
C ALA A 125 2.69 -12.14 8.56
N TYR A 126 2.90 -13.13 9.43
CA TYR A 126 2.61 -13.06 10.86
C TYR A 126 3.64 -13.85 11.68
N CYS A 127 4.02 -13.37 12.87
CA CYS A 127 4.88 -14.09 13.82
C CYS A 127 4.16 -14.17 15.17
N SER A 128 3.92 -15.39 15.67
CA SER A 128 3.24 -15.64 16.95
C SER A 128 4.08 -15.25 18.17
N MET A 129 5.41 -15.26 18.05
CA MET A 129 6.35 -14.83 19.11
C MET A 129 6.47 -13.31 19.23
N ALA A 130 6.15 -12.60 18.15
CA ALA A 130 6.18 -11.15 18.02
C ALA A 130 4.82 -10.69 17.47
N PRO A 131 3.74 -10.74 18.27
CA PRO A 131 2.38 -10.66 17.76
C PRO A 131 2.15 -9.45 16.86
N GLY A 132 1.98 -9.70 15.57
CA GLY A 132 1.79 -8.67 14.56
C GLY A 132 1.83 -9.23 13.16
N SER A 133 1.04 -8.63 12.27
CA SER A 133 1.04 -8.92 10.85
C SER A 133 1.64 -7.76 10.05
N TRP A 134 2.44 -8.06 9.04
CA TRP A 134 3.03 -7.08 8.14
C TRP A 134 2.88 -7.48 6.68
N LEU A 135 3.01 -6.49 5.79
CA LEU A 135 3.07 -6.75 4.35
C LEU A 135 4.53 -6.99 3.93
N GLN A 136 4.73 -7.92 3.00
CA GLN A 136 6.00 -8.10 2.32
C GLN A 136 5.82 -8.59 0.88
N THR A 137 6.86 -8.44 0.08
CA THR A 137 6.98 -9.09 -1.23
C THR A 137 7.80 -10.36 -1.09
N GLY A 138 7.57 -11.32 -1.98
CA GLY A 138 8.31 -12.58 -2.00
C GLY A 138 8.00 -13.50 -0.82
N GLN A 139 8.76 -14.59 -0.75
CA GLN A 139 8.53 -15.72 0.16
C GLN A 139 9.48 -15.71 1.37
N GLU A 140 10.58 -14.95 1.31
CA GLU A 140 11.52 -14.82 2.42
C GLU A 140 10.89 -14.00 3.56
N ILE A 141 10.84 -14.57 4.76
CA ILE A 141 10.31 -13.91 5.95
C ILE A 141 11.33 -12.90 6.46
N LEU A 142 10.95 -11.62 6.47
CA LEU A 142 11.77 -10.52 6.98
C LEU A 142 10.98 -9.74 8.04
N ASN A 143 11.18 -10.09 9.31
CA ASN A 143 10.44 -9.56 10.46
C ASN A 143 10.89 -8.14 10.83
N PRO A 144 10.04 -7.12 10.64
CA PRO A 144 10.40 -5.73 10.92
C PRO A 144 10.39 -5.37 12.41
N TYR A 145 9.73 -6.18 13.25
CA TYR A 145 9.50 -5.87 14.66
C TYR A 145 10.70 -6.18 15.54
N TYR A 146 11.53 -7.15 15.16
CA TYR A 146 12.68 -7.61 15.96
C TYR A 146 14.00 -7.63 15.17
N GLY A 147 13.97 -7.32 13.88
CA GLY A 147 15.16 -7.19 13.04
C GLY A 147 15.99 -8.47 13.02
N ALA A 148 17.33 -8.34 13.03
CA ALA A 148 18.25 -9.46 12.97
C ALA A 148 18.07 -10.49 14.10
N SER A 149 17.52 -10.07 15.24
CA SER A 149 17.29 -10.98 16.38
C SER A 149 16.22 -12.05 16.10
N MET A 150 15.27 -11.77 15.20
CA MET A 150 14.22 -12.71 14.81
C MET A 150 13.83 -12.54 13.33
N LEU A 151 14.82 -12.30 12.47
CA LEU A 151 14.58 -11.88 11.08
C LEU A 151 13.64 -12.84 10.34
N ASN A 152 13.83 -14.13 10.57
CA ASN A 152 13.06 -15.20 9.93
C ASN A 152 11.89 -15.70 10.80
N CYS A 153 11.53 -15.00 11.90
CA CYS A 153 10.33 -15.38 12.65
C CYS A 153 9.10 -14.91 11.90
N GLY A 154 8.29 -15.88 11.50
CA GLY A 154 6.96 -15.69 10.97
C GLY A 154 6.65 -16.66 9.85
N GLU A 155 5.45 -16.56 9.34
CA GLU A 155 4.95 -17.32 8.21
C GLU A 155 4.02 -16.44 7.37
N ILE A 156 3.88 -16.78 6.09
CA ILE A 156 2.90 -16.13 5.22
C ILE A 156 1.54 -16.72 5.52
N VAL A 157 0.59 -15.87 5.91
CA VAL A 157 -0.77 -16.25 6.30
C VAL A 157 -1.83 -15.85 5.27
N SER A 158 -1.49 -14.93 4.35
CA SER A 158 -2.28 -14.64 3.17
C SER A 158 -1.37 -14.26 2.02
N GLU A 159 -1.49 -14.94 0.90
CA GLU A 159 -0.81 -14.55 -0.33
C GLU A 159 -1.59 -13.47 -1.08
N GLY A 160 -0.86 -12.61 -1.78
CA GLY A 160 -1.45 -11.68 -2.74
C GLY A 160 -2.08 -12.43 -3.92
N ALA A 161 -2.85 -11.73 -4.76
CA ALA A 161 -3.31 -12.34 -6.00
C ALA A 161 -2.12 -12.80 -6.84
N GLU A 162 -2.14 -14.07 -7.29
CA GLU A 162 -1.18 -14.54 -8.28
C GLU A 162 -1.33 -13.70 -9.55
N GLU A 163 -0.23 -13.17 -10.08
CA GLU A 163 -0.20 -12.80 -11.49
C GLU A 163 -0.40 -14.09 -12.26
N LYS A 164 -1.63 -14.35 -12.69
CA LYS A 164 -1.87 -15.30 -13.77
C LYS A 164 -1.08 -14.74 -14.95
N HIS A 165 0.13 -15.25 -15.15
CA HIS A 165 0.80 -15.17 -16.44
C HIS A 165 -0.23 -15.70 -17.42
N ALA A 166 -0.86 -14.79 -18.17
CA ALA A 166 -1.60 -15.18 -19.35
C ALA A 166 -0.58 -15.94 -20.19
N CYS A 167 -0.79 -17.25 -20.35
CA CYS A 167 -0.07 -18.03 -21.33
C CYS A 167 -0.38 -17.38 -22.68
N THR A 168 0.48 -16.48 -23.12
CA THR A 168 0.47 -15.89 -24.45
C THR A 168 1.51 -16.66 -25.24
N SER A 169 1.02 -17.32 -26.30
CA SER A 169 1.69 -18.09 -27.35
C SER A 169 2.28 -19.47 -26.99
N GLU A 170 1.74 -20.48 -27.69
CA GLU A 170 2.36 -21.74 -28.11
C GLU A 170 2.57 -22.84 -27.04
N CYS A 171 1.47 -23.53 -26.70
CA CYS A 171 1.54 -24.96 -26.41
C CYS A 171 1.25 -25.71 -27.72
N ASP A 172 2.29 -25.90 -28.53
CA ASP A 172 2.29 -26.93 -29.57
C ASP A 172 2.16 -28.30 -28.89
N HIS A 173 0.96 -28.87 -28.91
CA HIS A 173 0.83 -30.31 -28.81
C HIS A 173 0.97 -30.87 -30.22
N GLU A 174 2.18 -31.37 -30.49
CA GLU A 174 2.47 -32.36 -31.52
C GLU A 174 1.32 -33.39 -31.61
N GLU A 175 0.84 -33.56 -32.85
CA GLU A 175 -0.06 -34.63 -33.24
C GLU A 175 0.54 -36.01 -32.90
N ILE A 176 -0.36 -36.85 -32.41
CA ILE A 176 -0.25 -38.30 -32.26
C ILE A 176 0.21 -38.95 -33.56
N ILE A 177 1.27 -39.78 -33.53
CA ILE A 177 1.36 -40.99 -34.36
C ILE A 177 2.07 -42.12 -33.57
N ASP A 178 1.31 -43.19 -33.31
CA ASP A 178 1.78 -44.58 -33.06
C ASP A 178 2.40 -45.19 -34.33
#